data_AF-A0A386C9I1-F1
#
_entry.id   AF-A0A386C9I1-F1
#
_cell.length_a   1.000
_cell.length_b   1.000
_cell.length_c   1.000
_cell.angle_alpha   90.00
_cell.angle_beta   90.00
_cell.angle_gamma   90.00
#
_symmetry.space_group_name_H-M   'P 1'
#
loop_
_entity.id
_entity.type
_entity.pdbx_description
1 polymer ?
#
loop_
_entity_poly.entity_id
_entity_poly.type
_entity_poly.pdbx_seq_one_letter_code
_entity_poly.pdbx_strand_id
1 'polypeptide(L)' 'MATRQQPLSSEGFLHGKLLIAMPGMSDPRFGKSVIFMCQHSEAGAMGLIVNKPLDLN' A
#
# COMPACT_ATOMS: atom_id res chain seq x y z
N MET A 1 -9.58 8.60 20.82
CA MET A 1 -8.16 9.00 20.83
C MET A 1 -7.84 9.54 19.44
N ALA A 2 -7.40 10.78 19.39
CA ALA A 2 -7.33 11.60 18.18
C ALA A 2 -6.30 11.07 17.18
N THR A 3 -6.68 11.11 15.91
CA THR A 3 -5.87 10.76 14.75
C THR A 3 -4.58 11.58 14.72
N ARG A 4 -3.43 10.92 14.82
CA ARG A 4 -2.11 11.52 14.61
C ARG A 4 -2.02 11.99 13.15
N GLN A 5 -2.12 13.30 12.94
CA GLN A 5 -1.76 13.93 11.67
C GLN A 5 -0.25 13.79 11.48
N GLN A 6 0.19 12.87 10.61
CA GLN A 6 1.59 12.78 10.18
C GLN A 6 1.78 13.81 9.04
N PRO A 7 2.73 14.76 9.15
CA PRO A 7 2.97 15.79 8.15
C PRO A 7 3.37 15.17 6.79
N LEU A 8 2.94 15.83 5.70
CA LEU A 8 3.03 15.36 4.31
C LEU A 8 4.44 15.33 3.70
N SER A 9 5.50 15.36 4.50
CA SER A 9 6.87 15.29 4.00
C SER A 9 7.82 14.78 5.09
N SER A 10 8.19 13.50 5.02
CA SER A 10 9.33 12.93 5.76
C SER A 10 9.69 11.58 5.15
N GLU A 11 10.96 11.37 4.81
CA GLU A 11 11.53 10.07 4.46
C GLU A 11 11.28 9.10 5.63
N GLY A 12 10.38 8.14 5.46
CA GLY A 12 9.96 7.27 6.55
C GLY A 12 8.92 6.22 6.15
N PHE A 13 8.60 5.33 7.08
CA PHE A 13 7.68 4.20 6.89
C PHE A 13 6.33 4.63 6.30
N LEU A 14 5.77 3.74 5.47
CA LEU A 14 4.62 4.03 4.60
C LEU A 14 3.28 3.61 5.20
N HIS A 15 3.20 3.33 6.49
CA HIS A 15 1.96 2.93 7.14
C HIS A 15 0.83 3.95 6.90
N GLY A 16 -0.35 3.46 6.53
CA GLY A 16 -1.53 4.30 6.25
C GLY A 16 -1.51 5.00 4.88
N LYS A 17 -0.55 4.67 4.00
CA LYS A 17 -0.49 5.18 2.62
C LYS A 17 -1.07 4.18 1.63
N LEU A 18 -1.47 4.69 0.47
CA LEU A 18 -1.80 3.90 -0.71
C LEU A 18 -0.59 3.89 -1.66
N LEU A 19 -0.23 2.71 -2.14
CA LEU A 19 0.76 2.52 -3.19
C LEU A 19 0.04 2.24 -4.50
N ILE A 20 0.42 2.99 -5.53
CA ILE A 20 -0.17 2.91 -6.87
C ILE A 20 0.85 2.25 -7.80
N ALA A 21 0.47 1.14 -8.41
CA ALA A 21 1.30 0.51 -9.43
C ALA A 21 1.36 1.39 -10.68
N MET A 22 2.57 1.76 -11.09
CA MET A 22 2.79 2.58 -12.27
C MET A 22 2.52 1.80 -13.57
N PRO A 23 2.15 2.50 -14.67
CA PRO A 23 2.12 1.90 -15.99
C PRO A 23 3.48 1.29 -16.32
N GLY A 24 3.51 0.01 -16.71
CA GLY A 24 4.75 -0.73 -16.97
C GLY A 24 5.30 -1.55 -15.79
N MET A 25 4.54 -1.71 -14.70
CA MET A 25 4.87 -2.66 -13.62
C MET A 25 5.23 -4.04 -14.19
N SER A 26 6.46 -4.50 -13.95
CA SER A 26 6.99 -5.75 -14.51
C SER A 26 6.36 -7.00 -13.92
N ASP A 27 6.01 -6.95 -12.64
CA ASP A 27 5.32 -8.06 -11.96
C ASP A 27 3.80 -7.97 -12.22
N PRO A 28 3.23 -8.93 -12.96
CA PRO A 28 1.81 -8.91 -13.31
C PRO A 28 0.88 -9.02 -12.10
N ARG A 29 1.36 -9.54 -10.97
CA ARG A 29 0.57 -9.64 -9.72
C ARG A 29 0.17 -8.27 -9.20
N PHE A 30 1.03 -7.27 -9.40
CA PHE A 30 0.81 -5.87 -8.99
C PHE A 30 0.36 -4.98 -10.15
N GLY A 31 0.23 -5.52 -11.36
CA GLY A 31 -0.30 -4.78 -12.50
C GLY A 31 -1.63 -4.12 -12.15
N LYS A 32 -1.68 -2.79 -12.31
CA LYS A 32 -2.85 -1.94 -12.02
C LYS A 32 -3.37 -2.07 -10.57
N SER A 33 -2.55 -2.49 -9.61
CA SER A 33 -2.98 -2.64 -8.22
C SER A 33 -2.91 -1.32 -7.45
N VAL A 34 -3.85 -1.14 -6.54
CA VAL A 34 -3.82 -0.16 -5.46
C VAL A 34 -3.66 -0.93 -4.15
N ILE A 35 -2.58 -0.65 -3.43
CA ILE A 35 -2.22 -1.38 -2.20
C ILE A 35 -2.33 -0.43 -1.01
N PHE A 36 -3.10 -0.80 -0.01
CA PHE A 36 -3.09 -0.13 1.29
C PHE A 36 -1.99 -0.70 2.18
N MET A 37 -1.15 0.17 2.76
CA MET A 37 -0.03 -0.25 3.60
C MET A 37 -0.44 -0.33 5.07
N CYS A 38 -0.63 -1.55 5.56
CA CYS A 38 -1.06 -1.85 6.93
C CYS A 38 0.10 -1.84 7.93
N GLN A 39 1.33 -2.15 7.52
CA GLN A 39 2.51 -2.10 8.36
C GLN A 39 3.75 -1.91 7.51
N HIS A 40 4.66 -1.05 7.94
CA HIS A 40 5.97 -0.90 7.32
C HIS A 40 6.96 -0.56 8.45
N SER A 41 7.98 -1.41 8.62
CA SER A 41 9.08 -1.25 9.57
C SER A 41 10.38 -1.77 8.95
N GLU A 42 11.50 -1.69 9.68
CA GLU A 42 12.78 -2.26 9.22
C GLU A 42 12.73 -3.78 9.02
N ALA A 43 11.82 -4.46 9.72
CA ALA A 43 11.63 -5.90 9.59
C ALA A 43 10.86 -6.29 8.32
N GLY A 44 10.17 -5.34 7.67
CA GLY A 44 9.43 -5.58 6.44
C GLY A 44 8.15 -4.76 6.32
N ALA A 45 7.31 -5.15 5.35
CA ALA A 45 6.07 -4.47 5.02
C ALA A 45 4.92 -5.46 4.77
N MET A 46 3.71 -5.08 5.20
CA MET A 46 2.47 -5.81 4.96
C MET A 46 1.43 -4.84 4.39
N GLY A 47 0.82 -5.21 3.27
CA GLY A 47 -0.23 -4.44 2.63
C GLY A 47 -1.29 -5.31 1.96
N LEU A 48 -2.43 -4.69 1.66
CA LEU A 48 -3.60 -5.34 1.05
C LEU A 48 -3.91 -4.70 -0.29
N ILE A 49 -4.14 -5.51 -1.33
CA ILE A 49 -4.69 -5.02 -2.59
C ILE A 49 -6.17 -4.72 -2.36
N VAL A 50 -6.58 -3.48 -2.57
CA VAL A 50 -7.96 -3.03 -2.31
C VAL A 50 -8.83 -2.97 -3.56
N ASN A 51 -8.24 -3.14 -4.74
CA ASN A 51 -8.92 -2.99 -6.03
C ASN A 51 -8.96 -4.28 -6.87
N LYS A 52 -8.78 -5.45 -6.24
CA LYS A 52 -8.94 -6.76 -6.89
C LYS A 52 -9.94 -7.58 -6.08
N PRO A 53 -11.23 -7.61 -6.47
CA PRO A 53 -12.21 -8.44 -5.80
C PRO A 53 -11.84 -9.92 -5.97
N LEU A 54 -12.07 -10.71 -4.92
CA LEU A 54 -11.96 -12.15 -5.00
C LEU A 54 -13.17 -12.68 -5.77
N ASP A 55 -12.92 -13.52 -6.77
CA ASP A 55 -13.98 -14.26 -7.44
C ASP A 55 -14.33 -15.48 -6.57
N LEU A 56 -15.56 -15.49 -6.06
CA LEU A 56 -16.11 -16.58 -5.26
C LEU A 56 -17.11 -17.32 -6.14
N ASN A 57 -16.59 -18.24 -6.96
CA ASN A 57 -17.39 -19.24 -7.66
C ASN A 57 -17.68 -20.44 -6.73
#